data_AF-A0A7W0RAD7-F1
#
_entry.id   AF-A0A7W0RAD7-F1
#
_cell.length_a   1.000
_cell.length_b   1.000
_cell.length_c   1.000
_cell.angle_alpha   90.00
_cell.angle_beta   90.00
_cell.angle_gamma   90.00
#
_symmetry.space_group_name_H-M   'P 1'
#
loop_
_entity.id
_entity.type
_entity.pdbx_description
1 polymer ?
#
loop_
_entity_poly.entity_id
_entity_poly.type
_entity_poly.pdbx_seq_one_letter_code
_entity_poly.pdbx_strand_id
1 'polypeptide(L)'
;AADDYDPQSQDREESPEATQNAIDGNLSTVWDTERYRGDFQSLGKDGVGLYVDAARPVAGRRIDLATPTPGFTASVYAANNVPADIAGWSKVSEDTQVDQDERIRLDTRRKRYRYYLVWITALPEGDKAAIAELTLQR
;
A
#
# COMPACT_ATOMS: atom_id res chain seq x y z
N ALA A 1 -12.93 3.75 -0.50
CA ALA A 1 -12.74 2.62 0.41
C ALA A 1 -11.29 2.18 0.30
N ALA A 2 -10.76 1.61 1.37
CA ALA A 2 -9.47 0.98 1.43
C ALA A 2 -9.60 -0.38 2.12
N ASP A 3 -8.73 -1.31 1.76
CA ASP A 3 -8.71 -2.69 2.27
C ASP A 3 -7.25 -3.17 2.29
N ASP A 4 -6.90 -4.01 3.26
CA ASP A 4 -5.54 -4.58 3.35
C ASP A 4 -5.32 -5.69 2.34
N TYR A 5 -4.05 -6.04 2.15
CA TYR A 5 -3.62 -7.01 1.17
C TYR A 5 -2.43 -7.80 1.69
N ASP A 6 -2.71 -9.00 2.18
CA ASP A 6 -1.71 -9.97 2.58
C ASP A 6 -1.97 -11.31 1.90
N PRO A 7 -1.54 -11.49 0.64
CA PRO A 7 -1.85 -12.69 -0.12
C PRO A 7 -1.17 -13.96 0.45
N GLN A 8 -0.21 -13.82 1.36
CA GLN A 8 0.66 -14.89 1.86
C GLN A 8 0.31 -15.36 3.28
N SER A 9 -0.55 -14.64 4.01
CA SER A 9 -1.14 -15.18 5.25
C SER A 9 -2.29 -16.16 4.97
N GLN A 10 -2.65 -16.91 6.02
CA GLN A 10 -3.70 -17.93 5.93
C GLN A 10 -5.11 -17.32 5.90
N ASP A 11 -5.33 -16.26 6.65
CA ASP A 11 -6.56 -15.46 6.70
C ASP A 11 -6.60 -14.37 5.62
N ARG A 12 -5.43 -13.97 5.09
CA ARG A 12 -5.24 -12.90 4.09
C ARG A 12 -5.48 -11.49 4.62
N GLU A 13 -5.33 -11.31 5.93
CA GLU A 13 -5.61 -10.07 6.65
C GLU A 13 -4.33 -9.55 7.33
N GLU A 14 -4.29 -8.23 7.60
CA GLU A 14 -3.25 -7.55 8.38
C GLU A 14 -3.86 -6.78 9.56
N SER A 15 -4.76 -5.86 9.26
CA SER A 15 -5.44 -4.97 10.21
C SER A 15 -6.69 -4.41 9.54
N PRO A 16 -7.65 -5.28 9.18
CA PRO A 16 -8.79 -4.92 8.35
C PRO A 16 -9.68 -3.84 8.99
N GLU A 17 -9.76 -3.82 10.32
CA GLU A 17 -10.50 -2.82 11.10
C GLU A 17 -9.93 -1.40 11.01
N ALA A 18 -8.65 -1.27 10.67
CA ALA A 18 -7.93 0.00 10.62
C ALA A 18 -7.82 0.58 9.20
N THR A 19 -8.24 -0.16 8.17
CA THR A 19 -8.06 0.23 6.76
C THR A 19 -8.66 1.59 6.41
N GLN A 20 -9.80 1.95 7.00
CA GLN A 20 -10.44 3.25 6.74
C GLN A 20 -9.67 4.43 7.33
N ASN A 21 -8.84 4.20 8.36
CA ASN A 21 -8.04 5.25 8.97
C ASN A 21 -7.06 5.87 7.97
N ALA A 22 -6.61 5.09 6.98
CA ALA A 22 -5.68 5.58 5.96
C ALA A 22 -6.35 6.45 4.89
N ILE A 23 -7.65 6.72 4.96
CA ILE A 23 -8.38 7.56 3.99
C ILE A 23 -9.45 8.44 4.69
N ASP A 24 -9.31 8.67 5.99
CA ASP A 24 -10.29 9.41 6.80
C ASP A 24 -9.96 10.92 6.90
N GLY A 25 -8.81 11.35 6.37
CA GLY A 25 -8.35 12.74 6.43
C GLY A 25 -7.80 13.16 7.79
N ASN A 26 -7.53 12.22 8.70
CA ASN A 26 -7.00 12.45 10.03
C ASN A 26 -5.62 11.82 10.24
N LEU A 27 -4.58 12.65 10.23
CA LEU A 27 -3.20 12.19 10.40
C LEU A 27 -2.86 11.59 11.79
N SER A 28 -3.80 11.61 12.74
CA SER A 28 -3.63 10.98 14.06
C SER A 28 -4.09 9.53 14.12
N THR A 29 -4.83 9.05 13.12
CA THR A 29 -5.29 7.67 12.98
C THR A 29 -4.43 6.98 11.90
N VAL A 30 -4.27 5.66 12.00
CA VAL A 30 -3.42 4.90 11.07
C VAL A 30 -4.04 3.56 10.74
N TRP A 31 -3.79 3.08 9.51
CA TRP A 31 -3.68 1.65 9.24
C TRP A 31 -2.23 1.24 9.47
N ASP A 32 -1.99 0.01 9.91
CA ASP A 32 -0.64 -0.48 10.08
C ASP A 32 -0.54 -1.97 9.76
N THR A 33 0.68 -2.39 9.46
CA THR A 33 0.99 -3.81 9.28
C THR A 33 1.00 -4.52 10.63
N GLU A 34 0.92 -5.85 10.61
CA GLU A 34 1.38 -6.63 11.74
C GLU A 34 2.84 -6.29 12.11
N ARG A 35 3.26 -6.73 13.30
CA ARG A 35 4.65 -6.64 13.72
C ARG A 35 5.42 -7.87 13.26
N TYR A 36 6.40 -7.65 12.39
CA TYR A 36 7.20 -8.70 11.77
C TYR A 36 8.61 -8.73 12.35
N ARG A 37 8.97 -9.81 13.07
CA ARG A 37 10.31 -9.98 13.65
C ARG A 37 11.28 -10.61 12.65
N GLY A 38 11.55 -9.89 11.56
CA GLY A 38 12.40 -10.33 10.45
C GLY A 38 12.02 -9.60 9.16
N ASP A 39 12.88 -9.71 8.14
CA ASP A 39 12.52 -9.26 6.80
C ASP A 39 11.43 -10.17 6.19
N PHE A 40 10.66 -9.66 5.23
CA PHE A 40 9.59 -10.45 4.62
C PHE A 40 10.10 -11.74 3.96
N GLN A 41 11.29 -11.69 3.34
CA GLN A 41 11.88 -12.84 2.65
C GLN A 41 12.14 -14.01 3.60
N SER A 42 12.70 -13.77 4.79
CA SER A 42 12.94 -14.81 5.81
C SER A 42 11.65 -15.40 6.36
N LEU A 43 10.54 -14.66 6.26
CA LEU A 43 9.21 -15.07 6.67
C LEU A 43 8.40 -15.72 5.52
N GLY A 44 9.00 -15.86 4.32
CA GLY A 44 8.33 -16.43 3.15
C GLY A 44 7.25 -15.52 2.56
N LYS A 45 7.36 -14.21 2.79
CA LYS A 45 6.45 -13.18 2.26
C LYS A 45 7.17 -12.35 1.19
N ASP A 46 6.43 -11.93 0.17
CA ASP A 46 6.92 -10.98 -0.83
C ASP A 46 6.66 -9.52 -0.39
N GLY A 47 5.79 -9.34 0.60
CA GLY A 47 5.36 -8.06 1.12
C GLY A 47 3.95 -8.13 1.69
N VAL A 48 3.44 -6.96 2.05
CA VAL A 48 2.08 -6.73 2.52
C VAL A 48 1.64 -5.36 2.00
N GLY A 49 0.35 -5.04 2.03
CA GLY A 49 -0.05 -3.72 1.56
C GLY A 49 -1.46 -3.31 1.90
N LEU A 50 -1.79 -2.12 1.40
CA LEU A 50 -3.09 -1.50 1.52
C LEU A 50 -3.47 -0.97 0.14
N TYR A 51 -4.66 -1.32 -0.34
CA TYR A 51 -5.16 -0.79 -1.61
C TYR A 51 -6.37 0.11 -1.41
N VAL A 52 -6.48 1.10 -2.31
CA VAL A 52 -7.62 2.00 -2.38
C VAL A 52 -8.51 1.64 -3.57
N ASP A 53 -9.83 1.63 -3.36
CA ASP A 53 -10.84 1.53 -4.42
C ASP A 53 -11.25 2.93 -4.88
N ALA A 54 -10.89 3.28 -6.13
CA ALA A 54 -11.25 4.55 -6.75
C ALA A 54 -12.74 4.66 -7.16
N ALA A 55 -13.56 3.64 -6.85
CA ALA A 55 -14.97 3.41 -7.20
C ALA A 55 -15.23 3.21 -8.71
N ARG A 56 -14.42 3.84 -9.55
CA ARG A 56 -14.41 3.68 -11.01
C ARG A 56 -12.97 3.67 -11.50
N PRO A 57 -12.66 2.98 -12.61
CA PRO A 57 -11.31 3.04 -13.17
C PRO A 57 -10.89 4.48 -13.44
N VAL A 58 -9.66 4.85 -13.12
CA VAL A 58 -9.06 6.17 -13.39
C VAL A 58 -7.60 6.02 -13.81
N ALA A 59 -7.04 7.02 -14.49
CA ALA A 59 -5.60 7.05 -14.77
C ALA A 59 -4.92 7.86 -13.65
N GLY A 60 -4.63 7.20 -12.53
CA GLY A 60 -3.89 7.79 -11.41
C GLY A 60 -2.53 8.33 -11.85
N ARG A 61 -2.12 9.45 -11.24
CA ARG A 61 -0.85 10.13 -11.51
C ARG A 61 0.11 10.12 -10.33
N ARG A 62 -0.43 10.05 -9.12
CA ARG A 62 0.35 10.12 -7.87
C ARG A 62 -0.43 9.52 -6.71
N ILE A 63 0.27 8.87 -5.80
CA ILE A 63 -0.18 8.64 -4.42
C ILE A 63 0.53 9.65 -3.54
N ASP A 64 -0.24 10.45 -2.81
CA ASP A 64 0.27 11.19 -1.65
C ASP A 64 0.10 10.28 -0.42
N LEU A 65 1.19 10.03 0.30
CA LEU A 65 1.24 9.13 1.45
C LEU A 65 1.80 9.88 2.65
N ALA A 66 1.08 9.84 3.77
CA ALA A 66 1.57 10.29 5.06
C ALA A 66 1.81 9.11 6.00
N THR A 67 2.95 9.08 6.69
CA THR A 67 3.31 8.00 7.62
C THR A 67 4.03 8.50 8.87
N PRO A 68 3.71 7.97 10.06
CA PRO A 68 4.50 8.22 11.28
C PRO A 68 5.71 7.30 11.40
N THR A 69 5.88 6.33 10.49
CA THR A 69 6.97 5.33 10.51
C THR A 69 7.76 5.38 9.20
N PRO A 70 8.45 6.50 8.88
CA PRO A 70 9.22 6.58 7.64
C PRO A 70 10.35 5.55 7.58
N GLY A 71 10.84 5.27 6.37
CA GLY A 71 12.00 4.42 6.12
C GLY A 71 11.68 3.03 5.56
N PHE A 72 10.40 2.64 5.46
CA PHE A 72 10.00 1.42 4.75
C PHE A 72 10.12 1.59 3.23
N THR A 73 10.27 0.48 2.51
CA THR A 73 10.26 0.48 1.04
C THR A 73 8.89 0.06 0.52
N ALA A 74 8.34 0.85 -0.39
CA ALA A 74 7.08 0.53 -1.06
C ALA A 74 7.10 0.87 -2.55
N SER A 75 6.24 0.21 -3.31
CA SER A 75 5.86 0.62 -4.65
C SER A 75 4.35 0.51 -4.86
N VAL A 76 3.85 1.23 -5.87
CA VAL A 76 2.43 1.26 -6.19
C VAL A 76 2.14 0.34 -7.35
N TYR A 77 1.13 -0.49 -7.16
CA TYR A 77 0.58 -1.41 -8.14
C TYR A 77 -0.87 -1.04 -8.46
N ALA A 78 -1.38 -1.45 -9.62
CA ALA A 78 -2.72 -1.13 -10.05
C ALA A 78 -3.41 -2.30 -10.77
N ALA A 79 -4.73 -2.42 -10.58
CA ALA A 79 -5.55 -3.46 -11.19
C ALA A 79 -7.02 -3.02 -11.40
N ASN A 80 -7.78 -3.77 -12.20
CA ASN A 80 -9.23 -3.53 -12.39
C ASN A 80 -10.12 -4.51 -11.61
N ASN A 81 -9.52 -5.58 -11.08
CA ASN A 81 -10.04 -6.50 -10.09
C ASN A 81 -8.91 -6.73 -9.07
N VAL A 82 -9.23 -7.08 -7.83
CA VAL A 82 -8.22 -7.43 -6.82
C VAL A 82 -7.70 -8.85 -7.14
N PRO A 83 -6.43 -9.02 -7.57
CA PRO A 83 -5.83 -10.32 -7.81
C PRO A 83 -5.51 -11.07 -6.51
N ALA A 84 -5.40 -12.39 -6.57
CA ALA A 84 -5.09 -13.24 -5.41
C ALA A 84 -3.61 -13.18 -5.00
N ASP A 85 -2.73 -12.73 -5.89
CA ASP A 85 -1.29 -12.63 -5.69
C ASP A 85 -0.73 -11.36 -6.35
N ILE A 86 0.48 -10.96 -5.94
CA ILE A 86 1.13 -9.74 -6.44
C ILE A 86 1.43 -9.80 -7.95
N ALA A 87 1.63 -10.98 -8.53
CA ALA A 87 1.94 -11.15 -9.95
C ALA A 87 0.75 -10.81 -10.86
N GLY A 88 -0.48 -10.86 -10.33
CA GLY A 88 -1.68 -10.40 -11.02
C GLY A 88 -1.83 -8.88 -11.09
N TRP A 89 -1.02 -8.11 -10.35
CA TRP A 89 -1.07 -6.65 -10.38
C TRP A 89 -0.11 -6.05 -11.41
N SER A 90 -0.41 -4.83 -11.89
CA SER A 90 0.51 -4.05 -12.72
C SER A 90 1.32 -3.08 -11.85
N LYS A 91 2.64 -3.23 -11.77
CA LYS A 91 3.50 -2.21 -11.13
C LYS A 91 3.44 -0.90 -11.91
N VAL A 92 3.15 0.20 -11.22
CA VAL A 92 2.97 1.54 -11.82
C VAL A 92 3.87 2.61 -11.18
N SER A 93 4.74 2.25 -10.24
CA SER A 93 5.81 3.12 -9.74
C SER A 93 7.14 2.38 -9.62
N GLU A 94 8.22 3.12 -9.44
CA GLU A 94 9.48 2.58 -8.94
C GLU A 94 9.35 2.19 -7.46
N ASP A 95 10.33 1.46 -6.94
CA ASP A 95 10.46 1.24 -5.50
C ASP A 95 10.98 2.51 -4.84
N THR A 96 10.33 2.91 -3.75
CA THR A 96 10.62 4.15 -3.03
C THR A 96 10.83 3.83 -1.56
N GLN A 97 11.94 4.31 -1.00
CA GLN A 97 12.06 4.41 0.45
C GLN A 97 11.21 5.62 0.89
N VAL A 98 10.21 5.36 1.71
CA VAL A 98 9.12 6.29 2.00
C VAL A 98 9.52 7.26 3.12
N ASP A 99 9.49 8.56 2.83
CA ASP A 99 9.62 9.62 3.83
C ASP A 99 8.28 9.87 4.57
N GLN A 100 8.29 10.73 5.59
CA GLN A 100 7.10 11.06 6.39
C GLN A 100 5.92 11.54 5.54
N ASP A 101 6.20 12.37 4.53
CA ASP A 101 5.23 12.89 3.56
C ASP A 101 5.75 12.58 2.14
N GLU A 102 5.33 11.44 1.59
CA GLU A 102 5.87 10.92 0.34
C GLU A 102 4.92 11.17 -0.84
N ARG A 103 5.50 11.39 -2.03
CA ARG A 103 4.77 11.68 -3.27
C ARG A 103 5.19 10.71 -4.37
N ILE A 104 4.59 9.53 -4.35
CA ILE A 104 4.92 8.45 -5.29
C ILE A 104 4.27 8.73 -6.65
N ARG A 105 5.08 9.03 -7.67
CA ARG A 105 4.59 9.23 -9.04
C ARG A 105 4.17 7.91 -9.70
N LEU A 106 3.07 7.95 -10.46
CA LEU A 106 2.52 6.78 -11.14
C LEU A 106 2.67 6.89 -12.66
N ASP A 107 3.28 5.90 -13.30
CA ASP A 107 3.20 5.67 -14.74
C ASP A 107 2.17 4.58 -15.06
N THR A 108 0.93 5.00 -15.26
CA THR A 108 -0.16 4.11 -15.70
C THR A 108 -0.16 3.86 -17.20
N ARG A 109 0.76 4.47 -17.98
CA ARG A 109 0.75 4.46 -19.45
C ARG A 109 -0.62 4.78 -20.06
N ARG A 110 -1.33 5.73 -19.43
CA ARG A 110 -2.70 6.17 -19.79
C ARG A 110 -3.79 5.09 -19.61
N LYS A 111 -3.46 3.91 -19.09
CA LYS A 111 -4.46 2.90 -18.71
C LYS A 111 -5.22 3.36 -17.48
N ARG A 112 -6.48 2.93 -17.38
CA ARG A 112 -7.36 3.26 -16.25
C ARG A 112 -7.51 2.02 -15.36
N TYR A 113 -7.28 2.21 -14.07
CA TYR A 113 -7.33 1.17 -13.04
C TYR A 113 -8.30 1.58 -11.93
N ARG A 114 -8.99 0.61 -11.34
CA ARG A 114 -9.91 0.85 -10.22
C ARG A 114 -9.20 0.79 -8.88
N TYR A 115 -8.29 -0.17 -8.73
CA TYR A 115 -7.58 -0.43 -7.49
C TYR A 115 -6.13 0.02 -7.60
N TYR A 116 -5.63 0.67 -6.55
CA TYR A 116 -4.24 1.09 -6.41
C TYR A 116 -3.71 0.58 -5.08
N LEU A 117 -2.75 -0.34 -5.13
CA LEU A 117 -2.12 -1.00 -3.98
C LEU A 117 -0.80 -0.32 -3.67
N VAL A 118 -0.63 0.18 -2.44
CA VAL A 118 0.69 0.47 -1.87
C VAL A 118 1.23 -0.85 -1.33
N TRP A 119 2.27 -1.39 -1.97
CA TRP A 119 2.89 -2.66 -1.64
C TRP A 119 4.21 -2.43 -0.92
N ILE A 120 4.30 -2.86 0.34
CA ILE A 120 5.45 -2.70 1.23
C ILE A 120 6.32 -3.95 1.15
N THR A 121 7.59 -3.79 0.78
CA THR A 121 8.54 -4.89 0.57
C THR A 121 9.71 -4.89 1.54
N ALA A 122 9.89 -3.81 2.30
CA ALA A 122 10.84 -3.75 3.41
C ALA A 122 10.28 -2.86 4.52
N LEU A 123 10.41 -3.30 5.76
CA LEU A 123 9.91 -2.60 6.94
C LEU A 123 10.88 -1.52 7.42
N PRO A 124 10.42 -0.53 8.20
CA PRO A 124 11.32 0.41 8.86
C PRO A 124 12.01 -0.29 10.05
N GLU A 125 12.97 0.37 10.71
CA GLU A 125 13.69 -0.19 11.88
C GLU A 125 12.78 -0.67 13.03
N GLY A 126 11.53 -0.20 13.08
CA GLY A 126 10.53 -0.56 14.09
C GLY A 126 9.74 -1.85 13.83
N ASP A 127 10.10 -2.65 12.82
CA ASP A 127 9.46 -3.94 12.46
C ASP A 127 7.97 -3.85 12.07
N LYS A 128 7.49 -2.64 11.79
CA LYS A 128 6.08 -2.33 11.54
C LYS A 128 5.97 -1.04 10.74
N ALA A 129 5.21 -1.07 9.65
CA ALA A 129 4.88 0.12 8.88
C ALA A 129 3.46 0.59 9.22
N ALA A 130 3.25 1.90 9.25
CA ALA A 130 1.96 2.53 9.45
C ALA A 130 1.71 3.56 8.36
N ILE A 131 0.47 3.71 7.93
CA ILE A 131 0.02 4.69 6.94
C ILE A 131 -1.10 5.49 7.60
N ALA A 132 -0.88 6.79 7.75
CA ALA A 132 -1.86 7.71 8.31
C ALA A 132 -2.86 8.18 7.25
N GLU A 133 -2.40 8.42 6.02
CA GLU A 133 -3.29 8.88 4.95
C GLU A 133 -2.74 8.49 3.56
N LEU A 134 -3.64 8.10 2.65
CA LEU A 134 -3.41 7.86 1.23
C LEU A 134 -4.39 8.68 0.40
N THR A 135 -3.85 9.54 -0.46
CA THR A 135 -4.66 10.26 -1.46
C THR A 135 -4.22 9.92 -2.88
N LEU A 136 -5.14 9.38 -3.68
CA LEU A 136 -4.94 9.15 -5.11
C LEU A 136 -5.23 10.42 -5.93
N GLN A 137 -4.21 10.96 -6.57
CA GLN A 137 -4.30 12.10 -7.50
C GLN A 137 -4.47 11.65 -8.95
N ARG A 138 -5.24 12.39 -9.75
CA ARG A 138 -5.67 12.03 -11.12
C ARG A 138 -5.26 13.04 -12.18
#